data_AF-A0A837HYR2-F1
#
_entry.id   AF-A0A837HYR2-F1
#
_cell.length_a   1.000
_cell.length_b   1.000
_cell.length_c   1.000
_cell.angle_alpha   90.00
_cell.angle_beta   90.00
_cell.angle_gamma   90.00
#
_symmetry.space_group_name_H-M   'P 1'
#
loop_
_entity.id
_entity.type
_entity.pdbx_description
1 polymer ?
#
loop_
_entity_poly.entity_id
_entity_poly.type
_entity_poly.pdbx_seq_one_letter_code
_entity_poly.pdbx_strand_id
1 'polypeptide(L)'
;MSRAETRCVDTKESVSKTFELSQTKARVDIVDKAKGTHPIITVNLSTGDTRLIENIQMTVIGHLPETRSVQLEFKQVSADSSHGFGIESVRRDGGRILIGNDVAIALGRITSFGRGVFYMSAPRNIRVHSRERITQS
;
A
#
# COMPACT_ATOMS: atom_id res chain seq x y z
N MET A 1 -48.57 -18.30 -7.92
CA MET A 1 -47.77 -17.12 -7.49
C MET A 1 -46.52 -17.62 -6.78
N SER A 2 -45.33 -17.39 -7.34
CA SER A 2 -44.08 -17.19 -6.59
C SER A 2 -42.97 -16.83 -7.59
N ARG A 3 -42.57 -15.55 -7.61
CA ARG A 3 -41.37 -15.08 -8.32
C ARG A 3 -40.18 -15.38 -7.41
N ALA A 4 -39.29 -16.27 -7.85
CA ALA A 4 -37.95 -16.35 -7.28
C ALA A 4 -37.15 -15.15 -7.81
N GLU A 5 -37.03 -14.11 -6.99
CA GLU A 5 -36.07 -13.03 -7.24
C GLU A 5 -34.68 -13.53 -6.87
N THR A 6 -33.98 -14.10 -7.86
CA THR A 6 -32.54 -14.34 -7.77
C THR A 6 -31.85 -12.98 -7.73
N ARG A 7 -31.40 -12.58 -6.54
CA ARG A 7 -30.51 -11.42 -6.38
C ARG A 7 -29.23 -11.69 -7.14
N CYS A 8 -29.03 -11.01 -8.27
CA CYS A 8 -27.72 -10.88 -8.89
C CYS A 8 -26.82 -10.15 -7.89
N VAL A 9 -25.85 -10.87 -7.34
CA VAL A 9 -24.77 -10.27 -6.56
C VAL A 9 -23.85 -9.61 -7.57
N ASP A 10 -23.98 -8.30 -7.75
CA ASP A 10 -23.01 -7.47 -8.44
C ASP A 10 -21.67 -7.61 -7.71
N THR A 11 -20.85 -8.54 -8.20
CA THR A 11 -19.45 -8.64 -7.80
C THR A 11 -18.75 -7.48 -8.48
N LYS A 12 -18.77 -6.30 -7.84
CA LYS A 12 -17.87 -5.20 -8.20
C LYS A 12 -16.46 -5.78 -8.24
N GLU A 13 -15.91 -5.94 -9.44
CA GLU A 13 -14.49 -6.23 -9.63
C GLU A 13 -13.71 -5.25 -8.76
N SER A 14 -12.98 -5.78 -7.78
CA SER A 14 -12.18 -4.94 -6.89
C SER A 14 -11.06 -4.32 -7.72
N VAL A 15 -11.23 -3.07 -8.12
CA VAL A 15 -10.23 -2.32 -8.88
C VAL A 15 -8.91 -2.34 -8.11
N SER A 16 -7.86 -2.91 -8.71
CA SER A 16 -6.51 -2.95 -8.16
C SER A 16 -5.55 -2.17 -9.04
N LYS A 17 -4.45 -1.70 -8.44
CA LYS A 17 -3.33 -1.08 -9.16
C LYS A 17 -2.04 -1.80 -8.82
N THR A 18 -1.27 -2.13 -9.84
CA THR A 18 0.03 -2.77 -9.67
C THR A 18 1.15 -1.81 -10.05
N PHE A 19 2.20 -1.78 -9.24
CA PHE A 19 3.39 -0.98 -9.50
C PHE A 19 4.64 -1.82 -9.31
N GLU A 20 5.63 -1.60 -10.16
CA GLU A 20 7.00 -2.05 -9.91
C GLU A 20 7.79 -0.96 -9.21
N LEU A 21 8.38 -1.27 -8.05
CA LEU A 21 9.18 -0.35 -7.27
C LEU A 21 10.62 -0.84 -7.21
N SER A 22 11.52 -0.15 -7.91
CA SER A 22 12.96 -0.44 -7.89
C SER A 22 13.60 0.07 -6.61
N GLN A 23 14.66 -0.61 -6.16
CA GLN A 23 15.44 -0.17 -5.02
C GLN A 23 15.95 1.27 -5.24
N THR A 24 15.77 2.13 -4.24
CA THR A 24 16.16 3.53 -4.32
C THR A 24 16.90 4.01 -3.07
N LYS A 25 17.76 5.01 -3.24
CA LYS A 25 18.34 5.81 -2.15
C LYS A 25 17.52 7.06 -1.83
N ALA A 26 16.42 7.28 -2.56
CA ALA A 26 15.58 8.45 -2.37
C ALA A 26 15.02 8.47 -0.94
N ARG A 27 15.05 9.66 -0.31
CA ARG A 27 14.34 9.89 0.95
C ARG A 27 12.85 9.60 0.75
N VAL A 28 12.15 9.17 1.79
CA VAL A 28 10.69 8.92 1.71
C VAL A 28 9.89 10.04 2.36
N ASP A 29 10.55 11.15 2.69
CA ASP A 29 9.89 12.28 3.31
C ASP A 29 8.92 12.94 2.31
N ILE A 30 7.71 13.19 2.77
CA ILE A 30 6.84 14.19 2.15
C ILE A 30 7.36 15.54 2.64
N VAL A 31 8.13 16.21 1.79
CA VAL A 31 8.69 17.53 2.11
C VAL A 31 7.65 18.61 1.82
N ASP A 32 6.50 18.53 2.47
CA ASP A 32 5.63 19.69 2.62
C ASP A 32 5.97 20.34 3.96
N LYS A 33 6.72 21.44 3.92
CA LYS A 33 7.17 22.18 5.11
C LYS A 33 6.00 22.66 5.97
N ALA A 34 4.81 22.85 5.39
CA ALA A 34 3.61 23.24 6.12
C ALA A 34 3.02 22.09 6.96
N LYS A 35 3.24 20.83 6.56
CA LYS A 35 2.71 19.63 7.23
C LYS A 35 3.66 19.03 8.27
N GLY A 36 4.91 19.49 8.33
CA GLY A 36 5.93 18.97 9.24
C GLY A 36 6.51 17.62 8.79
N THR A 37 7.55 17.14 9.47
CA THR A 37 8.21 15.88 9.12
C THR A 37 7.38 14.70 9.62
N HIS A 38 6.76 13.94 8.70
CA HIS A 38 6.06 12.71 9.03
C HIS A 38 7.05 11.65 9.56
N PRO A 39 6.67 10.82 10.56
CA PRO A 39 7.51 9.71 10.99
C PRO A 39 7.73 8.72 9.84
N ILE A 40 8.96 8.18 9.77
CA ILE A 40 9.32 7.11 8.85
C ILE A 40 9.22 5.77 9.57
N ILE A 41 8.42 4.87 9.03
CA ILE A 41 8.27 3.48 9.49
C ILE A 41 9.02 2.58 8.50
N THR A 42 9.85 1.70 9.02
CA THR A 42 10.53 0.68 8.22
C THR A 42 9.79 -0.64 8.34
N VAL A 43 9.39 -1.23 7.21
CA VAL A 43 8.72 -2.54 7.19
C VAL A 43 9.44 -3.49 6.25
N ASN A 44 9.63 -4.73 6.70
CA ASN A 44 10.20 -5.81 5.90
C ASN A 44 9.05 -6.69 5.39
N LEU A 45 8.99 -6.92 4.08
CA LEU A 45 7.93 -7.68 3.42
C LEU A 45 8.50 -8.69 2.43
N SER A 46 7.98 -9.91 2.50
CA SER A 46 8.20 -11.03 1.58
C SER A 46 7.05 -11.09 0.57
N THR A 47 7.19 -11.89 -0.49
CA THR A 47 6.05 -12.18 -1.37
C THR A 47 4.88 -12.77 -0.58
N GLY A 48 3.68 -12.30 -0.85
CA GLY A 48 2.45 -12.65 -0.13
C GLY A 48 2.19 -11.78 1.10
N ASP A 49 3.19 -11.07 1.63
CA ASP A 49 3.00 -10.21 2.79
C ASP A 49 2.16 -8.98 2.42
N THR A 50 1.35 -8.55 3.37
CA THR A 50 0.44 -7.42 3.21
C THR A 50 0.62 -6.37 4.30
N ARG A 51 0.36 -5.11 3.95
CA ARG A 51 0.18 -4.01 4.89
C ARG A 51 -1.11 -3.29 4.59
N LEU A 52 -1.86 -2.99 5.64
CA LEU A 52 -3.02 -2.13 5.55
C LEU A 52 -2.60 -0.71 5.93
N ILE A 53 -2.90 0.24 5.06
CA ILE A 53 -2.68 1.68 5.24
C ILE A 53 -4.06 2.33 5.16
N GLU A 54 -4.66 2.64 6.30
CA GLU A 54 -6.09 2.95 6.42
C GLU A 54 -6.97 1.87 5.77
N ASN A 55 -7.51 2.15 4.58
CA ASN A 55 -8.38 1.29 3.78
C ASN A 55 -7.71 0.78 2.49
N ILE A 56 -6.43 1.06 2.31
CA ILE A 56 -5.64 0.59 1.16
C ILE A 56 -4.75 -0.56 1.62
N GLN A 57 -5.01 -1.75 1.08
CA GLN A 57 -4.13 -2.89 1.24
C GLN A 57 -3.03 -2.86 0.18
N MET A 58 -1.79 -2.86 0.64
CA MET A 58 -0.61 -3.11 -0.17
C MET A 58 -0.17 -4.57 0.00
N THR A 59 0.04 -5.27 -1.11
CA THR A 59 0.52 -6.66 -1.16
C THR A 59 1.81 -6.72 -1.96
N VAL A 60 2.83 -7.41 -1.46
CA VAL A 60 3.99 -7.77 -2.29
C VAL A 60 3.63 -8.99 -3.12
N ILE A 61 3.50 -8.85 -4.44
CA ILE A 61 3.10 -9.95 -5.33
C ILE A 61 4.29 -10.67 -5.97
N GLY A 62 5.48 -10.06 -5.98
CA GLY A 62 6.68 -10.69 -6.50
C GLY A 62 7.94 -9.86 -6.31
N HIS A 63 9.09 -10.52 -6.35
CA HIS A 63 10.41 -9.88 -6.43
C HIS A 63 10.97 -10.11 -7.82
N LEU A 64 11.63 -9.09 -8.38
CA LEU A 64 12.30 -9.15 -9.67
C LEU A 64 13.80 -8.97 -9.43
N PRO A 65 14.57 -10.08 -9.31
CA PRO A 65 15.99 -10.01 -9.00
C PRO A 65 16.81 -9.26 -10.04
N GLU A 66 16.46 -9.42 -11.33
CA GLU A 66 17.15 -8.83 -12.48
C GLU A 66 17.16 -7.30 -12.42
N THR A 67 16.04 -6.70 -12.02
CA THR A 67 15.85 -5.25 -11.96
C THR A 67 15.98 -4.70 -10.54
N ARG A 68 16.29 -5.55 -9.55
CA ARG A 68 16.33 -5.21 -8.12
C ARG A 68 15.07 -4.45 -7.68
N SER A 69 13.92 -4.97 -8.07
CA SER A 69 12.62 -4.35 -7.80
C SER A 69 11.63 -5.32 -7.18
N VAL A 70 10.54 -4.75 -6.67
CA VAL A 70 9.43 -5.47 -6.09
C VAL A 70 8.15 -5.05 -6.80
N GLN A 71 7.31 -6.03 -7.14
CA GLN A 71 5.96 -5.76 -7.62
C GLN A 71 5.00 -5.68 -6.44
N LEU A 72 4.25 -4.58 -6.40
CA LEU A 72 3.29 -4.27 -5.37
C LEU A 72 1.89 -4.17 -6.01
N GLU A 73 0.92 -4.87 -5.42
CA GLU A 73 -0.49 -4.68 -5.71
C GLU A 73 -1.13 -3.83 -4.62
N PHE A 74 -1.93 -2.85 -5.02
CA PHE A 74 -2.76 -2.05 -4.13
C PHE A 74 -4.24 -2.33 -4.41
N LYS A 75 -5.00 -2.56 -3.35
CA LYS A 75 -6.45 -2.77 -3.38
C LYS A 75 -7.11 -1.93 -2.31
N GLN A 76 -8.25 -1.32 -2.64
CA GLN A 76 -9.10 -0.71 -1.63
C GLN A 76 -9.96 -1.79 -0.99
N VAL A 77 -9.88 -1.92 0.34
CA VAL A 77 -10.59 -2.97 1.10
C VAL A 77 -11.87 -2.47 1.77
N SER A 78 -12.05 -1.16 1.90
CA SER A 78 -13.29 -0.53 2.36
C SER A 78 -13.50 0.84 1.68
N ALA A 79 -14.77 1.24 1.54
CA ALA A 79 -15.13 2.59 1.11
C ALA A 79 -14.79 3.63 2.19
N ASP A 80 -14.79 3.22 3.47
CA ASP A 80 -14.55 4.10 4.60
C ASP A 80 -13.05 4.37 4.78
N SER A 81 -12.68 5.66 4.76
CA SER A 81 -11.35 6.16 5.06
C SER A 81 -11.49 7.51 5.76
N SER A 82 -10.89 7.66 6.94
CA SER A 82 -10.93 8.94 7.66
C SER A 82 -10.15 10.06 6.95
N HIS A 83 -9.29 9.70 5.99
CA HIS A 83 -8.48 10.60 5.16
C HIS A 83 -8.92 10.62 3.70
N GLY A 84 -10.03 9.94 3.36
CA GLY A 84 -10.59 9.94 2.01
C GLY A 84 -9.72 9.25 0.95
N PHE A 85 -8.85 8.31 1.34
CA PHE A 85 -8.05 7.55 0.37
C PHE A 85 -8.94 6.58 -0.42
N GLY A 86 -8.96 6.73 -1.74
CA GLY A 86 -9.40 5.69 -2.66
C GLY A 86 -8.26 5.15 -3.51
N ILE A 87 -8.49 4.06 -4.24
CA ILE A 87 -7.47 3.42 -5.09
C ILE A 87 -6.95 4.37 -6.18
N GLU A 88 -7.77 5.29 -6.66
CA GLU A 88 -7.42 6.34 -7.61
C GLU A 88 -6.32 7.27 -7.07
N SER A 89 -6.27 7.49 -5.76
CA SER A 89 -5.24 8.30 -5.09
C SER A 89 -3.86 7.65 -5.04
N VAL A 90 -3.75 6.35 -5.34
CA VAL A 90 -2.47 5.63 -5.38
C VAL A 90 -1.78 5.88 -6.71
N ARG A 91 -0.59 6.48 -6.66
CA ARG A 91 0.20 6.85 -7.85
C ARG A 91 1.68 6.69 -7.64
N ARG A 92 2.42 6.46 -8.74
CA ARG A 92 3.88 6.48 -8.73
C ARG A 92 4.39 7.91 -8.83
N ASP A 93 5.43 8.22 -8.07
CA ASP A 93 6.19 9.47 -8.16
C ASP A 93 7.69 9.15 -8.09
N GLY A 94 8.31 9.07 -9.27
CA GLY A 94 9.69 8.61 -9.42
C GLY A 94 9.95 7.23 -8.79
N GLY A 95 10.83 7.20 -7.79
CA GLY A 95 11.19 5.99 -7.03
C GLY A 95 10.29 5.69 -5.84
N ARG A 96 9.09 6.28 -5.78
CA ARG A 96 8.14 6.17 -4.65
C ARG A 96 6.74 5.87 -5.15
N ILE A 97 5.91 5.33 -4.26
CA ILE A 97 4.45 5.31 -4.38
C ILE A 97 3.87 6.30 -3.39
N LEU A 98 2.92 7.10 -3.84
CA LEU A 98 2.16 8.03 -3.03
C LEU A 98 0.72 7.52 -2.89
N ILE A 99 0.15 7.69 -1.71
CA ILE A 99 -1.29 7.52 -1.46
C ILE A 99 -1.81 8.87 -1.00
N GLY A 100 -2.65 9.49 -1.84
CA GLY A 100 -3.06 10.87 -1.66
C GLY A 100 -1.86 11.82 -1.61
N ASN A 101 -1.89 12.76 -0.66
CA ASN A 101 -0.80 13.72 -0.41
C ASN A 101 -0.10 13.50 0.93
N ASP A 102 -0.38 12.38 1.60
CA ASP A 102 -0.05 12.20 3.01
C ASP A 102 0.78 10.95 3.28
N VAL A 103 0.74 9.94 2.40
CA VAL A 103 1.60 8.75 2.53
C VAL A 103 2.56 8.62 1.37
N ALA A 104 3.82 8.34 1.68
CA ALA A 104 4.85 7.99 0.71
C ALA A 104 5.50 6.66 1.08
N ILE A 105 5.77 5.83 0.08
CA ILE A 105 6.36 4.50 0.22
C ILE A 105 7.54 4.40 -0.75
N ALA A 106 8.70 3.95 -0.29
CA ALA A 106 9.82 3.62 -1.18
C ALA A 106 10.47 2.30 -0.78
N LEU A 107 11.04 1.61 -1.77
CA LEU A 107 11.86 0.42 -1.56
C LEU A 107 13.30 0.83 -1.27
N GLY A 108 13.74 0.66 -0.02
CA GLY A 108 15.10 1.02 0.39
C GLY A 108 16.16 0.00 -0.02
N ARG A 109 15.86 -1.30 0.20
CA ARG A 109 16.74 -2.41 -0.21
C ARG A 109 15.98 -3.72 -0.32
N ILE A 110 16.54 -4.66 -1.07
CA ILE A 110 16.14 -6.07 -1.04
C ILE A 110 17.21 -6.82 -0.24
N THR A 111 16.78 -7.57 0.78
CA THR A 111 17.68 -8.39 1.61
C THR A 111 18.13 -9.65 0.87
N SER A 112 19.18 -10.31 1.36
CA SER A 112 19.66 -11.59 0.82
C SER A 112 18.62 -12.70 0.85
N PHE A 113 17.62 -12.60 1.73
CA PHE A 113 16.50 -13.55 1.84
C PHE A 113 15.31 -13.18 0.94
N GLY A 114 15.50 -12.26 -0.01
CA GLY A 114 14.43 -11.86 -0.93
C GLY A 114 13.30 -11.06 -0.26
N ARG A 115 13.56 -10.41 0.89
CA ARG A 115 12.59 -9.49 1.50
C ARG A 115 12.87 -8.05 1.10
N GLY A 116 11.83 -7.34 0.68
CA GLY A 116 11.88 -5.90 0.45
C GLY A 116 11.82 -5.14 1.76
N VAL A 117 12.75 -4.22 1.98
CA VAL A 117 12.75 -3.27 3.10
C VAL A 117 12.15 -1.96 2.58
N PHE A 118 10.93 -1.67 3.01
CA PHE A 118 10.19 -0.48 2.63
C PHE A 118 10.30 0.57 3.72
N TYR A 119 10.50 1.81 3.29
CA TYR A 119 10.33 2.98 4.14
C TYR A 119 8.97 3.59 3.82
N MET A 120 8.20 3.92 4.85
CA MET A 120 6.87 4.50 4.74
C MET A 120 6.80 5.77 5.58
N SER A 121 6.47 6.89 4.96
CA SER A 121 6.25 8.17 5.62
C SER A 121 4.77 8.45 5.66
N ALA A 122 4.18 8.58 6.86
CA ALA A 122 2.77 8.87 7.04
C ALA A 122 2.53 9.68 8.32
N PRO A 123 1.51 10.58 8.37
CA PRO A 123 1.03 11.22 9.59
C PRO A 123 0.73 10.21 10.71
N ARG A 124 0.90 10.63 11.97
CA ARG A 124 0.64 9.78 13.15
C ARG A 124 -0.82 9.32 13.28
N ASN A 125 -1.75 10.05 12.67
CA ASN A 125 -3.17 9.69 12.65
C ASN A 125 -3.53 8.73 11.50
N ILE A 126 -2.59 8.38 10.62
CA ILE A 126 -2.77 7.34 9.60
C ILE A 126 -2.29 6.01 10.15
N ARG A 127 -3.19 5.02 10.13
CA ARG A 127 -2.96 3.68 10.64
C ARG A 127 -2.22 2.84 9.62
N VAL A 128 -1.05 2.33 10.02
CA VAL A 128 -0.25 1.36 9.24
C VAL A 128 -0.10 0.09 10.06
N HIS A 129 -0.68 -1.03 9.61
CA HIS A 129 -0.71 -2.29 10.36
C HIS A 129 -0.36 -3.51 9.50
N SER A 130 0.22 -4.56 10.11
CA SER A 130 0.17 -5.91 9.52
C SER A 130 -1.26 -6.40 9.55
N ARG A 131 -1.69 -7.07 8.47
CA ARG A 131 -3.00 -7.71 8.43
C ARG A 131 -3.19 -8.79 9.51
N GLU A 132 -2.09 -9.35 10.05
CA GLU A 132 -2.12 -10.33 11.16
C GLU A 132 -2.84 -9.86 12.43
N ARG A 133 -3.18 -8.57 12.58
CA ARG A 133 -3.98 -8.06 13.71
C ARG A 133 -5.49 -7.95 13.46
N ILE A 134 -6.00 -8.23 12.26
CA ILE A 134 -7.43 -7.99 11.93
C ILE A 134 -8.34 -9.17 12.36
N THR A 135 -7.79 -10.28 12.84
CA THR A 135 -8.58 -11.47 13.24
C THR A 135 -8.99 -11.50 14.72
N GLN A 136 -9.03 -10.37 15.43
CA GLN A 136 -9.59 -10.31 16.79
C GLN A 136 -10.22 -8.94 17.05
N SER A 137 -11.49 -8.77 16.69
CA SER A 137 -12.40 -7.76 17.23
C SER A 137 -13.82 -8.28 17.13
#